data_AF-A0A1V6RBD3-F1
#
_entry.id   AF-A0A1V6RBD3-F1
#
_cell.length_a   1.000
_cell.length_b   1.000
_cell.length_c   1.000
_cell.angle_alpha   90.00
_cell.angle_beta   90.00
_cell.angle_gamma   90.00
#
_symmetry.space_group_name_H-M   'P 1'
#
loop_
_entity.id
_entity.type
_entity.pdbx_description
1 polymer ?
#
loop_
_entity_poly.entity_id
_entity_poly.type
_entity_poly.pdbx_seq_one_letter_code
_entity_poly.pdbx_strand_id
1 'polypeptide(L)'
;MATVNTTRPRDFVGYGENYPRFTWPGGKRVAINFAIHYEEGTERNPLQGDSTRDSRTWVRSARPENERDLMQEGEYEYGTRVGIWRLLRIFKEFNVPYSVFLSSEGRAVEDGGL
;
A
#
# COMPACT_ATOMS: atom_id res chain seq x y z
N MET A 1 42.76 -17.99 -3.57
CA MET A 1 42.06 -17.22 -2.52
C MET A 1 40.88 -16.53 -3.18
N ALA A 2 39.65 -16.79 -2.72
CA ALA A 2 38.45 -16.17 -3.29
C ALA A 2 38.39 -14.70 -2.86
N THR A 3 38.23 -13.81 -3.83
CA THR A 3 38.06 -12.37 -3.62
C THR A 3 36.71 -12.12 -2.95
N VAL A 4 36.73 -11.70 -1.67
CA VAL A 4 35.49 -11.26 -1.00
C VAL A 4 35.12 -9.90 -1.59
N ASN A 5 33.99 -9.85 -2.30
CA ASN A 5 33.40 -8.62 -2.78
C ASN A 5 32.91 -7.80 -1.58
N THR A 6 33.63 -6.74 -1.20
CA THR A 6 33.37 -5.94 0.01
C THR A 6 32.31 -4.86 -0.18
N THR A 7 31.73 -4.74 -1.38
CA THR A 7 30.72 -3.73 -1.67
C THR A 7 29.39 -4.12 -1.03
N ARG A 8 29.01 -3.43 0.05
CA ARG A 8 27.67 -3.59 0.64
C ARG A 8 26.62 -3.16 -0.38
N PRO A 9 25.53 -3.93 -0.57
CA PRO A 9 24.52 -3.63 -1.60
C PRO A 9 23.61 -2.43 -1.24
N ARG A 10 23.76 -1.87 -0.03
CA ARG A 10 22.96 -0.77 0.47
C ARG A 10 23.84 0.46 0.68
N ASP A 11 23.35 1.59 0.19
CA ASP A 11 23.88 2.89 0.57
C ASP A 11 23.34 3.28 1.94
N PHE A 12 24.23 3.42 2.93
CA PHE A 12 23.92 3.90 4.27
C PHE A 12 24.39 5.34 4.50
N VAL A 13 25.06 5.94 3.52
CA VAL A 13 25.58 7.31 3.58
C VAL A 13 24.49 8.27 3.08
N GLY A 14 23.86 7.96 1.95
CA GLY A 14 22.90 8.85 1.31
C GLY A 14 23.52 10.22 1.04
N TYR A 15 22.82 11.31 1.42
CA TYR A 15 23.34 12.66 1.27
C TYR A 15 24.42 13.05 2.31
N GLY A 16 24.56 12.32 3.41
CA GLY A 16 25.48 12.69 4.50
C GLY A 16 25.26 14.12 5.00
N GLU A 17 26.35 14.78 5.40
CA GLU A 17 26.35 16.19 5.83
C GLU A 17 26.01 17.18 4.69
N ASN A 18 26.22 16.76 3.43
CA ASN A 18 26.12 17.62 2.26
C ASN A 18 24.88 17.28 1.43
N TYR A 19 23.73 17.80 1.85
CA TYR A 19 22.47 17.65 1.11
C TYR A 19 22.32 18.70 -0.01
N PRO A 20 21.58 18.38 -1.09
CA PRO A 20 21.35 19.32 -2.18
C PRO A 20 20.63 20.58 -1.68
N ARG A 21 21.13 21.75 -2.09
CA ARG A 21 20.37 23.00 -1.95
C ARG A 21 19.32 23.04 -3.06
N PHE A 22 18.05 23.07 -2.68
CA PHE A 22 16.94 23.19 -3.61
C PHE A 22 15.83 24.05 -3.02
N THR A 23 14.93 24.53 -3.88
CA THR A 23 13.76 25.31 -3.49
C THR A 23 12.55 24.73 -4.20
N TRP A 24 11.44 24.55 -3.48
CA TRP A 24 10.19 24.16 -4.11
C TRP A 24 9.64 25.28 -5.00
N PRO A 25 8.81 24.96 -6.02
CA PRO A 25 8.18 25.97 -6.86
C PRO A 25 7.54 27.11 -6.05
N GLY A 26 7.81 28.35 -6.42
CA GLY A 26 7.31 29.53 -5.72
C GLY A 26 7.94 29.79 -4.34
N GLY A 27 9.14 29.27 -4.07
CA GLY A 27 9.86 29.58 -2.83
C GLY A 27 9.31 28.87 -1.59
N LYS A 28 8.48 27.84 -1.75
CA LYS A 28 7.85 27.14 -0.63
C LYS A 28 8.90 26.35 0.16
N ARG A 29 8.65 26.25 1.48
CA ARG A 29 9.58 25.61 2.42
C ARG A 29 9.29 24.13 2.63
N VAL A 30 8.08 23.67 2.29
CA VAL A 30 7.61 22.30 2.48
C VAL A 30 6.78 21.91 1.26
N ALA A 31 6.94 20.66 0.82
CA ALA A 31 6.03 19.99 -0.10
C ALA A 31 5.28 18.91 0.68
N ILE A 32 3.97 18.81 0.46
CA ILE A 32 3.11 17.78 1.05
C ILE A 32 2.60 16.91 -0.08
N ASN A 33 2.73 15.59 0.07
CA ASN A 33 2.13 14.61 -0.81
C ASN A 33 1.12 13.79 -0.01
N PHE A 34 -0.14 13.82 -0.44
CA PHE A 34 -1.17 12.93 0.09
C PHE A 34 -1.19 11.64 -0.75
N ALA A 35 -0.75 10.53 -0.15
CA ALA A 35 -0.82 9.21 -0.75
C ALA A 35 -2.02 8.44 -0.18
N ILE A 36 -2.99 8.13 -1.06
CA ILE A 36 -4.14 7.29 -0.74
C ILE A 36 -3.82 5.88 -1.22
N HIS A 37 -3.69 4.95 -0.27
CA HIS A 37 -3.59 3.53 -0.59
C HIS A 37 -4.98 3.00 -0.88
N TYR A 38 -5.12 2.29 -2.00
CA TYR A 38 -6.32 1.56 -2.36
C TYR A 38 -5.90 0.11 -2.57
N GLU A 39 -5.96 -0.65 -1.49
CA GLU A 39 -5.45 -2.03 -1.39
C GLU A 39 -6.59 -3.03 -1.23
N GLU A 40 -7.76 -2.53 -0.81
CA GLU A 40 -8.87 -3.33 -0.37
C GLU A 40 -9.54 -4.09 -1.53
N GLY A 41 -9.68 -5.41 -1.36
CA GLY A 41 -10.06 -6.38 -2.38
C GLY A 41 -8.89 -7.14 -3.00
N THR A 42 -7.65 -6.84 -2.60
CA THR A 42 -6.43 -7.52 -3.07
C THR A 42 -5.55 -8.04 -1.92
N GLU A 43 -6.05 -7.94 -0.69
CA GLU A 43 -5.44 -8.55 0.48
C GLU A 43 -5.44 -10.07 0.39
N ARG A 44 -4.54 -10.69 1.15
CA ARG A 44 -4.52 -12.15 1.22
C ARG A 44 -5.81 -12.67 1.82
N ASN A 45 -6.46 -13.58 1.12
CA ASN A 45 -7.71 -14.16 1.54
C ASN A 45 -7.78 -15.65 1.18
N PRO A 46 -8.03 -16.56 2.14
CA PRO A 46 -8.19 -17.98 1.83
C PRO A 46 -9.28 -18.29 0.81
N LEU A 47 -10.30 -17.42 0.66
CA LEU A 47 -11.32 -17.53 -0.38
C LEU A 47 -10.76 -17.35 -1.80
N GLN A 48 -9.67 -16.60 -1.96
CA GLN A 48 -8.97 -16.40 -3.24
C GLN A 48 -7.87 -17.45 -3.48
N GLY A 49 -7.74 -18.45 -2.60
CA GLY A 49 -6.75 -19.52 -2.74
C GLY A 49 -5.42 -19.27 -2.03
N ASP A 50 -5.29 -18.17 -1.28
CA ASP A 50 -4.12 -17.93 -0.44
C ASP A 50 -4.03 -18.93 0.70
N SER A 51 -2.81 -19.34 1.08
CA SER A 51 -2.59 -20.27 2.19
C SER A 51 -2.91 -19.66 3.56
N THR A 52 -2.95 -18.33 3.65
CA THR A 52 -3.20 -17.57 4.88
C THR A 52 -4.03 -16.33 4.60
N ARG A 53 -4.83 -15.87 5.57
CA ARG A 53 -5.43 -14.53 5.57
C ARG A 53 -4.37 -13.46 5.75
N ASP A 54 -4.73 -12.20 5.50
CA ASP A 54 -3.81 -11.09 5.73
C ASP A 54 -3.36 -11.04 7.21
N SER A 55 -2.07 -10.77 7.39
CA SER A 55 -1.45 -10.60 8.71
C SER A 55 -1.60 -9.17 9.24
N ARG A 56 -1.97 -8.21 8.39
CA ARG A 56 -2.21 -6.83 8.78
C ARG A 56 -3.68 -6.67 9.17
N THR A 57 -3.91 -6.43 10.45
CA THR A 57 -5.26 -6.15 10.97
C THR A 57 -5.17 -5.09 12.04
N TRP A 58 -6.19 -4.24 12.11
CA TRP A 58 -6.31 -3.25 13.18
C TRP A 58 -6.58 -3.90 14.53
N VAL A 59 -7.33 -5.01 14.54
CA VAL A 59 -7.64 -5.78 15.73
C VAL A 59 -7.10 -7.19 15.57
N ARG A 60 -6.24 -7.63 16.48
CA ARG A 60 -5.66 -8.97 16.42
C ARG A 60 -6.77 -10.02 16.31
N SER A 61 -6.77 -10.73 15.18
CA SER A 61 -7.69 -11.83 14.94
C SER A 61 -7.51 -12.97 15.96
N ALA A 62 -8.64 -13.55 16.36
CA ALA A 62 -8.68 -14.76 17.18
C ALA A 62 -8.74 -16.06 16.34
N ARG A 63 -8.72 -15.96 15.01
CA ARG A 63 -8.82 -17.09 14.08
C ARG A 63 -7.44 -17.59 13.65
N PRO A 64 -7.28 -18.90 13.37
CA PRO A 64 -6.09 -19.43 12.72
C PRO A 64 -5.75 -18.66 11.43
N GLU A 65 -4.47 -18.62 11.06
CA GLU A 65 -4.03 -17.87 9.88
C GLU A 65 -4.51 -18.49 8.56
N ASN A 66 -4.72 -19.80 8.52
CA ASN A 66 -5.21 -20.52 7.33
C ASN A 66 -6.74 -20.51 7.20
N GLU A 67 -7.44 -19.76 8.05
CA GLU A 67 -8.90 -19.64 8.01
C GLU A 67 -9.31 -18.21 7.67
N ARG A 68 -10.51 -18.05 7.12
CA ARG A 68 -11.10 -16.72 6.92
C ARG A 68 -11.40 -16.04 8.24
N ASP A 69 -11.26 -14.72 8.23
CA ASP A 69 -11.68 -13.84 9.31
C ASP A 69 -12.63 -12.76 8.77
N LEU A 70 -13.93 -12.96 8.99
CA LEU A 70 -14.98 -12.07 8.51
C LEU A 70 -14.91 -10.67 9.14
N MET A 71 -14.33 -10.56 10.34
CA MET A 71 -14.14 -9.25 10.95
C MET A 71 -13.10 -8.46 10.16
N GLN A 72 -11.95 -9.07 9.87
CA GLN A 72 -10.89 -8.47 9.07
C GLN A 72 -11.38 -8.14 7.66
N GLU A 73 -12.08 -9.06 6.99
CA GLU A 73 -12.66 -8.80 5.67
C GLU A 73 -13.64 -7.61 5.70
N GLY A 74 -14.45 -7.48 6.75
CA GLY A 74 -15.32 -6.32 6.95
C GLY A 74 -14.57 -4.99 7.07
N GLU A 75 -13.35 -4.98 7.64
CA GLU A 75 -12.49 -3.78 7.68
C GLU A 75 -12.09 -3.36 6.26
N TYR A 76 -11.65 -4.31 5.44
CA TYR A 76 -11.28 -4.07 4.04
C TYR A 76 -12.49 -3.61 3.22
N GLU A 77 -13.63 -4.29 3.35
CA GLU A 77 -14.86 -3.93 2.66
C GLU A 77 -15.34 -2.51 3.01
N TYR A 78 -15.13 -2.05 4.24
CA TYR A 78 -15.46 -0.68 4.60
C TYR A 78 -14.68 0.34 3.77
N GLY A 79 -13.39 0.08 3.50
CA GLY A 79 -12.51 0.91 2.69
C GLY A 79 -13.10 1.19 1.30
N THR A 80 -13.45 0.13 0.57
CA THR A 80 -14.02 0.24 -0.79
C THR A 80 -15.47 0.73 -0.81
N ARG A 81 -16.28 0.34 0.18
CA ARG A 81 -17.72 0.66 0.21
C ARG A 81 -18.02 2.06 0.72
N VAL A 82 -17.22 2.56 1.66
CA VAL A 82 -17.51 3.81 2.40
C VAL A 82 -16.30 4.73 2.50
N GLY A 83 -15.15 4.19 2.89
CA GLY A 83 -13.93 4.94 3.24
C GLY A 83 -13.43 5.81 2.09
N ILE A 84 -13.20 5.20 0.92
CA ILE A 84 -12.66 5.89 -0.25
C ILE A 84 -13.53 7.06 -0.67
N TRP A 85 -14.86 6.88 -0.69
CA TRP A 85 -15.79 7.94 -1.10
C TRP A 85 -15.78 9.13 -0.14
N ARG A 86 -15.54 8.88 1.15
CA ARG A 86 -15.36 9.96 2.13
C ARG A 86 -14.09 10.74 1.85
N LEU A 87 -12.97 10.06 1.61
CA LEU A 87 -11.69 10.72 1.30
C LEU A 87 -11.79 11.54 0.02
N LEU A 88 -12.34 10.97 -1.06
CA LEU A 88 -12.49 11.66 -2.34
C LEU A 88 -13.34 12.93 -2.22
N ARG A 89 -14.38 12.92 -1.37
CA ARG A 89 -15.17 14.14 -1.08
C ARG A 89 -14.35 15.21 -0.35
N ILE A 90 -13.54 14.83 0.64
CA ILE A 90 -12.67 15.76 1.38
C ILE A 90 -11.64 16.41 0.44
N PHE A 91 -10.94 15.62 -0.38
CA PHE A 91 -9.96 16.18 -1.32
C PHE A 91 -10.60 17.11 -2.36
N LYS A 92 -11.81 16.77 -2.81
CA LYS A 92 -12.60 17.65 -3.68
C LYS A 92 -13.02 18.94 -2.98
N GLU A 93 -13.47 18.87 -1.73
CA GLU A 93 -13.90 20.02 -0.92
C GLU A 93 -12.77 21.04 -0.75
N PHE A 94 -11.57 20.57 -0.38
CA PHE A 94 -10.42 21.44 -0.19
C PHE A 94 -9.65 21.77 -1.48
N ASN A 95 -10.05 21.19 -2.61
CA ASN A 95 -9.37 21.31 -3.90
C ASN A 95 -7.86 21.02 -3.80
N VAL A 96 -7.52 19.93 -3.10
CA VAL A 96 -6.13 19.50 -2.85
C VAL A 96 -5.82 18.27 -3.71
N PRO A 97 -4.68 18.25 -4.43
CA PRO A 97 -4.29 17.08 -5.21
C PRO A 97 -3.81 15.94 -4.29
N TYR A 98 -4.00 14.72 -4.77
CA TYR A 98 -3.56 13.49 -4.12
C TYR A 98 -3.04 12.49 -5.15
N SER A 99 -2.25 11.52 -4.70
CA SER A 99 -1.79 10.38 -5.47
C SER A 99 -2.46 9.10 -4.95
N VAL A 100 -2.88 8.22 -5.85
CA VAL A 100 -3.46 6.92 -5.48
C VAL A 100 -2.44 5.82 -5.74
N PHE A 101 -2.21 4.99 -4.72
CA PHE A 101 -1.36 3.82 -4.76
C PHE A 101 -2.29 2.62 -4.82
N LEU A 102 -2.46 2.09 -6.03
CA LEU A 102 -3.45 1.08 -6.35
C LEU A 102 -2.81 -0.31 -6.34
N SER A 103 -3.40 -1.23 -5.57
CA SER A 103 -3.17 -2.66 -5.74
C SER A 103 -4.19 -3.24 -6.71
N SER A 104 -3.75 -4.19 -7.53
CA SER A 104 -4.60 -4.90 -8.48
C SER A 104 -4.28 -6.38 -8.48
N GLU A 105 -5.29 -7.23 -8.45
CA GLU A 105 -5.13 -8.66 -8.74
C GLU A 105 -5.31 -8.92 -10.23
N GLY A 106 -4.33 -9.55 -10.87
CA GLY A 106 -4.45 -10.06 -12.23
C GLY A 106 -4.88 -11.52 -12.17
N ARG A 107 -6.14 -11.82 -12.52
CA ARG A 107 -6.58 -13.22 -12.66
C ARG A 107 -6.04 -13.77 -13.97
N ALA A 108 -5.38 -14.93 -13.91
CA ALA A 108 -5.06 -15.67 -15.11
C ALA A 108 -6.37 -16.00 -15.83
N VAL A 109 -6.49 -15.59 -17.09
CA VAL A 109 -7.57 -16.08 -17.95
C VAL A 109 -7.19 -17.51 -18.28
N GLU A 110 -7.84 -18.48 -17.64
CA GLU A 110 -7.75 -19.86 -18.08
C GLU A 110 -8.56 -19.99 -19.37
N ASP A 111 -7.89 -20.37 -20.47
CA ASP A 111 -8.51 -20.66 -21.76
C ASP A 111 -9.47 -21.86 -21.61
N GLY A 112 -10.70 -21.63 -21.14
CA GLY A 112 -11.60 -22.71 -20.80
C GLY A 112 -13.03 -22.28 -20.46
N GLY A 113 -13.79 -21.90 -21.48
CA GLY A 113 -15.26 -22.07 -21.48
C GLY A 113 -16.10 -20.80 -21.39
N LEU A 114 -16.42 -20.24 -22.56
CA LEU A 114 -17.79 -19.81 -22.88
C LEU A 114 -18.47 -20.95 -23.64
#